data_AF-A0A2G9SJA2-F1
#
_entry.id   AF-A0A2G9SJA2-F1
#
_cell.length_a   1.000
_cell.length_b   1.000
_cell.length_c   1.000
_cell.angle_alpha   90.00
_cell.angle_beta   90.00
_cell.angle_gamma   90.00
#
_symmetry.space_group_name_H-M   'P 1'
#
loop_
_entity.id
_entity.type
_entity.pdbx_description
1 polymer ?
#
loop_
_entity_poly.entity_id
_entity_poly.type
_entity_poly.pdbx_seq_one_letter_code
_entity_poly.pdbx_strand_id
1 'polypeptide(L)'
;MESQIEFLNSVIIDLQRKNDDLKHKIDQMVEASLNGNNVEDLDNHDSLNGTQAKKKVPPRLFCDICDCFDLHDTEDCPTQTQLPDSPPHSNFHGNRKEERPYCDICEVFGHWTSNCNDDETF
;
A
#
# COMPACT_ATOMS: atom_id res chain seq x y z
N MET A 1 10.28 -40.72 -39.10
CA MET A 1 9.17 -40.10 -38.33
C MET A 1 9.58 -39.87 -36.89
N GLU A 2 10.21 -40.83 -36.21
CA GLU A 2 10.67 -40.68 -34.82
C GLU A 2 11.60 -39.48 -34.60
N SER A 3 12.56 -39.22 -35.49
CA SER A 3 13.46 -38.05 -35.37
C SER A 3 12.75 -36.69 -35.43
N GLN A 4 11.65 -36.59 -36.18
CA GLN A 4 10.86 -35.37 -36.28
C GLN A 4 10.00 -35.18 -35.02
N ILE A 5 9.53 -36.27 -34.42
CA ILE A 5 8.82 -36.27 -33.15
C ILE A 5 9.76 -35.87 -32.01
N GLU A 6 10.98 -36.41 -31.96
CA GLU A 6 12.01 -36.03 -30.98
C GLU A 6 12.40 -34.56 -31.05
N PHE A 7 12.59 -34.04 -32.27
CA PHE A 7 12.88 -32.62 -32.48
C PHE A 7 11.72 -31.72 -32.00
N LEU A 8 10.48 -32.08 -32.32
CA LEU A 8 9.33 -31.31 -31.87
C LEU A 8 9.20 -31.35 -30.34
N ASN A 9 9.41 -32.51 -29.73
CA ASN A 9 9.37 -32.65 -28.28
C ASN A 9 10.45 -31.80 -27.58
N SER A 10 11.67 -31.71 -28.12
CA SER A 10 12.70 -30.85 -27.53
C SER A 10 12.34 -29.37 -27.61
N VAL A 11 11.82 -28.92 -28.76
CA VAL A 11 11.35 -27.54 -28.94
C VAL A 11 10.18 -27.22 -28.02
N ILE A 12 9.24 -28.15 -27.86
CA ILE A 12 8.09 -27.99 -26.96
C ILE A 12 8.56 -27.82 -25.52
N ILE A 13 9.50 -28.66 -25.06
CA ILE A 13 10.06 -28.57 -23.70
C ILE A 13 10.76 -27.22 -23.48
N ASP A 14 11.56 -26.78 -24.45
CA ASP A 14 12.27 -25.50 -24.37
C ASP A 14 11.30 -24.31 -24.32
N LEU A 15 10.22 -24.34 -25.11
CA LEU A 15 9.20 -23.31 -25.09
C LEU A 15 8.37 -23.32 -23.79
N GLN A 16 8.07 -24.50 -23.25
CA GLN A 16 7.39 -24.63 -21.96
C GLN A 16 8.24 -24.05 -20.83
N ARG A 17 9.54 -24.39 -20.77
CA ARG A 17 10.48 -23.81 -19.81
C ARG A 17 10.53 -22.29 -19.90
N LYS A 18 10.67 -21.73 -21.11
CA LYS A 18 10.67 -20.28 -21.31
C LYS A 18 9.37 -19.62 -20.87
N ASN A 19 8.22 -20.25 -21.12
CA ASN A 19 6.94 -19.73 -20.67
C ASN A 19 6.84 -19.73 -19.14
N ASP A 20 7.33 -20.77 -18.48
CA ASP A 20 7.33 -20.86 -17.02
C ASP A 20 8.28 -19.83 -16.40
N ASP A 21 9.47 -19.62 -16.98
CA ASP A 21 10.40 -18.56 -16.58
C ASP A 21 9.77 -17.16 -16.72
N LEU A 22 9.05 -16.91 -17.82
CA LEU A 22 8.37 -15.63 -18.06
C LEU A 22 7.23 -15.40 -17.08
N LYS A 23 6.42 -16.43 -16.78
CA LYS A 23 5.37 -16.35 -15.75
C LYS A 23 5.98 -16.03 -14.40
N HIS A 24 7.05 -16.73 -14.02
CA HIS A 24 7.72 -16.49 -12.75
C HIS A 24 8.30 -15.05 -12.66
N LYS A 25 8.79 -14.50 -13.76
CA LYS A 25 9.25 -13.10 -13.81
C LYS A 25 8.09 -12.10 -13.66
N ILE A 26 6.93 -12.38 -14.27
CA ILE A 26 5.73 -11.56 -14.10
C ILE A 26 5.28 -11.60 -12.64
N ASP A 27 5.21 -12.79 -12.03
CA ASP A 27 4.82 -12.94 -10.63
C ASP A 27 5.76 -12.15 -9.71
N GLN A 28 7.07 -12.24 -9.92
CA GLN A 28 8.06 -11.42 -9.18
C GLN A 28 7.86 -9.91 -9.39
N MET A 29 7.56 -9.47 -10.61
CA MET A 29 7.29 -8.05 -10.90
C MET A 29 6.00 -7.56 -10.21
N VAL A 30 4.95 -8.41 -10.19
CA VAL A 30 3.69 -8.11 -9.51
C VAL A 30 3.92 -8.05 -8.00
N GLU A 31 4.59 -9.03 -7.42
CA GLU A 31 4.97 -9.03 -6.01
C GLU A 31 5.80 -7.78 -5.65
N ALA A 32 6.77 -7.40 -6.48
CA ALA A 32 7.56 -6.19 -6.27
C ALA A 32 6.72 -4.90 -6.35
N SER A 33 5.71 -4.87 -7.23
CA SER A 33 4.81 -3.72 -7.39
C SER A 33 3.82 -3.59 -6.24
N LEU A 34 3.30 -4.72 -5.74
CA LEU A 34 2.38 -4.76 -4.60
C LEU A 34 3.10 -4.53 -3.27
N ASN A 35 4.36 -4.93 -3.16
CA ASN A 35 5.19 -4.74 -1.98
C ASN A 35 5.85 -3.34 -1.91
N GLY A 36 5.59 -2.45 -2.87
CA GLY A 36 6.00 -1.04 -2.80
C GLY A 36 7.52 -0.84 -2.75
N ASN A 37 8.29 -1.52 -3.60
CA ASN A 37 9.75 -1.33 -3.66
C ASN A 37 10.04 0.06 -4.28
N ASN A 38 10.64 1.02 -3.56
CA ASN A 38 12.06 1.04 -3.21
C ASN A 38 12.93 0.53 -4.37
N VAL A 39 12.94 1.30 -5.46
CA VAL A 39 13.68 1.03 -6.70
C VAL A 39 15.18 1.29 -6.56
N GLU A 40 15.68 1.60 -5.35
CA GLU A 40 17.08 2.02 -5.15
C GLU A 40 18.05 0.86 -4.82
N ASP A 41 17.58 -0.36 -4.59
CA ASP A 41 18.44 -1.45 -4.07
C ASP A 41 18.90 -2.47 -5.13
N LEU A 42 18.81 -2.13 -6.43
CA LEU A 42 19.20 -3.03 -7.54
C LEU A 42 20.63 -2.82 -8.08
N ASP A 43 21.44 -1.96 -7.45
CA ASP A 43 22.82 -1.69 -7.87
C ASP A 43 23.90 -2.15 -6.86
N ASN A 44 23.67 -3.22 -6.09
CA ASN A 44 24.76 -3.84 -5.34
C ASN A 44 24.74 -5.36 -5.40
N HIS A 45 25.20 -5.89 -6.53
CA HIS A 45 25.77 -7.22 -6.59
C HIS A 45 27.15 -7.19 -5.92
N ASP A 46 27.26 -7.96 -4.84
CA ASP A 46 28.46 -8.63 -4.30
C ASP A 46 28.81 -8.26 -2.86
N SER A 47 29.17 -9.31 -2.11
CA SER A 47 29.75 -9.33 -0.77
C SER A 47 28.82 -9.36 0.46
N LEU A 48 28.77 -10.59 1.00
CA LEU A 48 28.89 -10.96 2.40
C LEU A 48 27.64 -10.97 3.31
N ASN A 49 27.25 -12.20 3.64
CA ASN A 49 27.06 -12.72 5.00
C ASN A 49 26.74 -11.69 6.09
N GLY A 50 25.48 -11.63 6.50
CA GLY A 50 25.12 -11.02 7.77
C GLY A 50 23.63 -10.86 7.91
N THR A 51 23.03 -11.65 8.80
CA THR A 51 21.68 -11.46 9.34
C THR A 51 21.53 -10.04 9.89
N GLN A 52 21.07 -9.11 9.05
CA GLN A 52 20.56 -7.82 9.49
C GLN A 52 19.16 -7.73 8.95
N ALA A 53 18.17 -7.84 9.83
CA ALA A 53 16.80 -7.49 9.50
C ALA A 53 16.84 -6.07 8.93
N LYS A 54 16.68 -5.94 7.60
CA LYS A 54 16.60 -4.67 6.91
C LYS A 54 15.47 -3.89 7.58
N LYS A 55 15.81 -2.96 8.47
CA LYS A 55 14.83 -2.07 9.11
C LYS A 55 14.20 -1.30 7.96
N LYS A 56 12.92 -1.54 7.70
CA LYS A 56 12.17 -0.79 6.68
C LYS A 56 12.37 0.69 7.00
N VAL A 57 12.82 1.45 6.01
CA VAL A 57 12.96 2.91 6.16
C VAL A 57 11.57 3.43 6.54
N PRO A 58 11.45 4.25 7.61
CA PRO A 58 10.17 4.80 8.00
C PRO A 58 9.57 5.60 6.83
N PRO A 59 8.23 5.58 6.62
CA PRO A 59 7.59 6.39 5.60
C PRO A 59 8.01 7.86 5.72
N ARG A 60 8.30 8.51 4.60
CA ARG A 60 8.58 9.95 4.59
C ARG A 60 7.31 10.72 4.88
N LEU A 61 7.36 11.59 5.89
CA LEU A 61 6.26 12.49 6.23
C LEU A 61 6.28 13.69 5.29
N PHE A 62 5.11 14.15 4.86
CA PHE A 62 4.96 15.36 4.05
C PHE A 62 3.72 16.11 4.53
N CYS A 63 3.87 17.41 4.72
CA CYS A 63 2.77 18.30 5.05
C CYS A 63 2.45 19.18 3.85
N ASP A 64 1.25 19.08 3.32
CA ASP A 64 0.74 19.88 2.20
C ASP A 64 0.35 21.32 2.58
N ILE A 65 -0.05 21.57 3.84
CA ILE A 65 -0.35 22.91 4.37
C ILE A 65 0.94 23.75 4.44
N CYS A 66 1.99 23.13 4.98
CA CYS A 66 3.25 23.76 5.31
C CYS A 66 4.31 23.58 4.18
N ASP A 67 4.01 22.78 3.13
CA ASP A 67 4.86 22.35 2.00
C ASP A 67 6.28 21.92 2.43
N CYS A 68 6.35 21.07 3.45
CA CYS A 68 7.61 20.61 4.04
C CYS A 68 7.66 19.10 4.18
N PHE A 69 8.87 18.55 4.02
CA PHE A 69 9.13 17.12 4.16
C PHE A 69 9.75 16.81 5.53
N ASP A 70 9.49 15.61 6.02
CA ASP A 70 10.15 14.92 7.12
C ASP A 70 10.04 15.59 8.51
N LEU A 71 9.25 16.66 8.64
CA LEU A 71 8.99 17.35 9.91
C LEU A 71 7.71 16.86 10.61
N HIS A 72 6.59 16.95 9.90
CA HIS A 72 5.26 16.51 10.33
C HIS A 72 4.43 16.17 9.08
N ASP A 73 3.32 15.47 9.26
CA ASP A 73 2.31 15.32 8.22
C ASP A 73 1.24 16.41 8.32
N THR A 74 0.25 16.38 7.43
CA THR A 74 -0.85 17.35 7.42
C THR A 74 -1.64 17.39 8.74
N GLU A 75 -1.82 16.25 9.43
CA GLU A 75 -2.62 16.19 10.66
C GLU A 75 -1.92 16.88 11.85
N ASP A 76 -0.59 16.86 11.86
CA ASP A 76 0.25 17.45 12.91
C ASP A 76 0.79 18.87 12.58
N CYS A 77 0.39 19.49 11.46
CA CYS A 77 0.90 20.84 11.10
C CYS A 77 0.40 21.88 12.11
N PRO A 78 1.30 22.66 12.73
CA PRO A 78 0.95 23.58 13.83
C PRO A 78 0.06 24.75 13.40
N THR A 79 -0.02 25.00 12.09
CA THR A 79 -0.94 25.99 11.53
C THR A 79 -2.36 25.44 11.37
N GLN A 80 -2.55 24.13 11.51
CA GLN A 80 -3.86 23.50 11.58
C GLN A 80 -4.57 24.02 12.83
N THR A 81 -5.48 24.96 12.64
CA THR A 81 -6.21 25.61 13.73
C THR A 81 -7.45 24.77 14.05
N GLN A 82 -7.44 24.08 15.19
CA GLN A 82 -8.65 23.50 15.75
C GLN A 82 -9.51 24.59 16.39
N LEU A 83 -10.83 24.53 16.21
CA LEU A 83 -11.71 25.33 17.03
C LEU A 83 -11.61 24.82 18.48
N PRO A 84 -11.66 25.70 19.51
CA PRO A 84 -11.50 25.30 20.91
C PRO A 84 -12.49 24.24 21.39
N ASP A 85 -13.63 24.12 20.72
CA ASP A 85 -14.72 23.20 21.03
C ASP A 85 -14.71 21.93 20.16
N SER A 86 -13.71 21.76 19.30
CA SER A 86 -13.57 20.57 18.47
C SER A 86 -12.97 19.41 19.28
N PRO A 87 -13.52 18.19 19.19
CA PRO A 87 -12.92 17.01 19.79
C PRO A 87 -11.50 16.78 19.22
N PRO A 88 -10.58 16.19 20.00
CA PRO A 88 -9.20 15.96 19.56
C PRO A 88 -9.17 15.07 18.31
N HIS A 89 -8.16 15.29 17.46
CA HIS A 89 -7.91 14.44 16.29
C HIS A 89 -7.80 12.97 16.72
N SER A 90 -8.47 12.11 15.96
CA SER A 90 -8.46 10.68 16.21
C SER A 90 -7.14 10.08 15.72
N ASN A 91 -6.31 9.59 16.64
CA ASN A 91 -5.15 8.75 16.30
C ASN A 91 -5.53 7.33 15.84
N PHE A 92 -6.82 7.01 15.78
CA PHE A 92 -7.29 5.71 15.30
C PHE A 92 -7.14 5.62 13.77
N HIS A 93 -6.12 4.88 13.35
CA HIS A 93 -5.92 4.47 11.97
C HIS A 93 -6.86 3.29 11.71
N GLY A 94 -8.05 3.58 11.18
CA GLY A 94 -9.06 2.57 10.88
C GLY A 94 -8.52 1.46 9.98
N ASN A 95 -9.11 0.28 10.07
CA ASN A 95 -8.80 -0.81 9.15
C ASN A 95 -9.24 -0.41 7.73
N ARG A 96 -8.33 -0.39 6.76
CA ARG A 96 -8.63 -0.02 5.36
C ARG A 96 -9.70 -0.91 4.71
N LYS A 97 -9.95 -2.10 5.26
CA LYS A 97 -10.99 -3.04 4.78
C LYS A 97 -12.36 -2.81 5.42
N GLU A 98 -12.45 -1.98 6.44
CA GLU A 98 -13.69 -1.70 7.17
C GLU A 98 -14.21 -0.33 6.78
N GLU A 99 -15.50 -0.27 6.41
CA GLU A 99 -16.15 0.98 6.09
C GLU A 99 -16.53 1.71 7.39
N ARG A 100 -16.16 2.99 7.48
CA ARG A 100 -16.46 3.82 8.64
C ARG A 100 -17.95 4.20 8.60
N PRO A 101 -18.72 4.01 9.68
CA PRO A 101 -20.11 4.45 9.74
C PRO A 101 -20.22 5.96 9.49
N TYR A 102 -20.97 6.33 8.46
CA TYR A 102 -21.30 7.70 8.10
C TYR A 102 -22.82 7.85 8.02
N CYS A 103 -23.31 8.99 8.50
CA CYS A 103 -24.72 9.34 8.46
C CYS A 103 -24.91 10.53 7.51
N ASP A 104 -25.65 10.30 6.43
CA ASP A 104 -25.96 11.34 5.44
C ASP A 104 -26.97 12.38 5.95
N ILE A 105 -27.76 12.03 6.98
CA ILE A 105 -28.75 12.93 7.59
C ILE A 105 -28.04 13.97 8.48
N CYS A 106 -27.12 13.51 9.33
CA CYS A 106 -26.37 14.38 10.24
C CYS A 106 -25.08 14.94 9.62
N GLU A 107 -24.66 14.44 8.45
CA GLU A 107 -23.38 14.74 7.79
C GLU A 107 -22.14 14.50 8.69
N VAL A 108 -22.22 13.53 9.61
CA VAL A 108 -21.13 13.18 10.53
C VAL A 108 -20.80 11.70 10.52
N PHE A 109 -19.56 11.39 10.89
CA PHE A 109 -19.12 10.03 11.18
C PHE A 109 -19.54 9.60 12.59
N GLY A 110 -19.82 8.31 12.77
CA GLY A 110 -20.04 7.71 14.10
C GLY A 110 -21.24 6.77 14.19
N HIS A 111 -22.17 6.85 13.24
CA HIS A 111 -23.29 5.93 13.09
C HIS A 111 -23.69 5.85 11.62
N TRP A 112 -24.42 4.80 11.24
CA TRP A 112 -24.99 4.67 9.90
C TRP A 112 -26.29 5.46 9.78
N THR A 113 -26.59 5.95 8.58
CA THR A 113 -27.88 6.59 8.26
C THR A 113 -29.09 5.74 8.72
N SER A 114 -28.99 4.41 8.67
CA SER A 114 -30.04 3.48 9.13
C SER A 114 -30.32 3.49 10.63
N ASN A 115 -29.38 4.00 11.42
CA ASN A 115 -29.42 4.03 12.89
C ASN A 115 -29.47 5.47 13.42
N CYS A 116 -29.77 6.43 12.55
CA CYS A 116 -29.87 7.84 12.90
C CYS A 116 -31.13 8.09 13.73
N ASN A 117 -30.97 8.81 14.84
CA ASN A 117 -32.08 9.35 15.62
C ASN A 117 -32.27 10.81 15.24
N ASP A 118 -33.02 11.07 14.18
CA ASP A 118 -33.27 12.40 13.59
C ASP A 118 -34.35 13.20 14.36
N ASP A 119 -34.85 12.68 15.48
CA ASP A 119 -35.98 13.26 16.23
C ASP A 119 -35.59 14.45 17.15
N GLU A 120 -34.40 15.04 17.03
CA GLU A 120 -34.03 16.26 17.77
C GLU A 120 -34.22 17.52 16.91
N THR A 121 -35.48 17.88 16.67
CA THR A 121 -35.85 19.27 16.36
C THR A 121 -35.67 20.14 17.61
N PHE A 122 -34.71 21.07 17.57
CA PHE A 122 -34.61 22.20 18.51
C PHE A 122 -35.59 23.32 18.15
#